data_AF-A0A8C6D8Z9-F1
#
_entry.id   AF-A0A8C6D8Z9-F1
#
_cell.length_a   1.000
_cell.length_b   1.000
_cell.length_c   1.000
_cell.angle_alpha   90.00
_cell.angle_beta   90.00
_cell.angle_gamma   90.00
#
_symmetry.space_group_name_H-M   'P 1'
#
loop_
_entity.id
_entity.type
_entity.pdbx_description
1 polymer ?
#
loop_
_entity_poly.entity_id
_entity_poly.type
_entity_poly.pdbx_seq_one_letter_code
_entity_poly.pdbx_strand_id
1 'polypeptide(L)' 'MNGPGLGPRPRAQVSCLVSFGMTRHPRSKSLGGEEDLKLFGKCNHNYTFK' A
#
# COMPACT_ATOMS: atom_id res chain seq x y z
N MET A 1 30.70 23.84 38.00
CA MET A 1 29.30 23.35 38.04
C MET A 1 28.93 22.89 36.64
N ASN A 2 28.91 21.58 36.39
CA ASN A 2 28.38 21.03 35.14
C ASN A 2 26.87 20.82 35.34
N GLY A 3 26.06 21.48 34.51
CA GLY A 3 24.59 21.54 34.66
C GLY A 3 23.94 20.15 34.61
N PRO A 4 22.74 19.99 35.20
CA PRO A 4 22.07 18.70 35.28
C PRO A 4 21.74 18.14 33.88
N GLY A 5 22.46 17.08 33.51
CA GLY A 5 21.98 15.95 32.71
C GLY A 5 21.25 16.25 31.40
N LEU A 6 21.97 16.65 30.35
CA LEU A 6 21.52 16.44 28.97
C LEU A 6 22.13 15.14 28.43
N GLY A 7 21.75 14.01 29.03
CA GLY A 7 22.11 12.69 28.51
C GLY A 7 21.46 12.41 27.14
N PRO A 8 21.90 11.39 26.40
CA PRO A 8 21.33 11.03 25.11
C PRO A 8 19.82 10.81 25.22
N ARG A 9 19.04 11.59 24.45
CA ARG A 9 17.57 11.53 24.50
C ARG A 9 17.09 10.24 23.80
N PRO A 10 16.26 9.40 24.44
CA PRO A 10 15.76 8.18 23.81
C PRO A 10 14.96 8.52 22.55
N ARG A 11 15.33 7.93 21.42
CA ARG A 11 14.50 7.95 20.21
C ARG A 11 13.60 6.72 20.24
N ALA A 12 12.31 6.93 19.99
CA ALA A 12 11.34 5.86 19.83
C ALA A 12 10.61 6.03 18.51
N GLN A 13 10.22 4.91 17.89
CA GLN A 13 9.35 4.89 16.73
C GLN A 13 7.96 4.44 17.19
N VAL A 14 6.94 5.21 16.82
CA VAL A 14 5.54 4.91 17.13
C VAL A 14 4.81 4.75 15.79
N SER A 15 4.10 3.64 15.61
CA SER A 15 3.30 3.35 14.43
C SER A 15 1.83 3.13 14.81
N CYS A 16 0.93 3.47 13.89
CA CYS A 16 -0.49 3.19 14.01
C CYS A 16 -0.97 2.42 12.78
N LEU A 17 -1.89 1.47 13.00
CA LEU A 17 -2.53 0.71 11.94
C LEU A 17 -3.83 1.42 11.53
N VAL A 18 -4.05 1.57 10.23
CA VAL A 18 -5.32 2.06 9.67
C VAL A 18 -5.81 1.11 8.59
N SER A 19 -7.13 1.02 8.43
CA SER A 19 -7.76 0.22 7.38
C SER A 19 -8.57 1.13 6.47
N PHE A 20 -8.54 0.87 5.16
CA PHE A 20 -9.34 1.59 4.18
C PHE A 20 -9.81 0.62 3.09
N GLY A 21 -10.97 0.92 2.51
CA GLY A 21 -11.53 0.19 1.37
C GLY A 21 -11.21 0.92 0.07
N MET A 22 -10.74 0.19 -0.94
CA MET A 22 -10.58 0.71 -2.29
C MET A 22 -10.83 -0.41 -3.31
N THR A 23 -11.68 -0.15 -4.30
CA THR A 23 -11.86 -1.04 -5.44
C THR A 23 -10.77 -0.76 -6.46
N ARG A 24 -10.04 -1.80 -6.91
CA ARG A 24 -9.04 -1.68 -7.98
C ARG A 24 -9.26 -2.75 -9.02
N HIS A 25 -9.09 -2.36 -10.28
CA HIS A 25 -8.97 -3.27 -11.40
C HIS A 25 -7.52 -3.29 -11.86
N PRO A 26 -6.78 -4.38 -11.61
CA PRO A 26 -5.46 -4.54 -12.19
C PRO A 26 -5.61 -4.79 -13.70
N ARG A 27 -5.01 -3.91 -14.50
CA ARG A 27 -4.94 -4.01 -15.96
C ARG A 27 -3.65 -3.34 -16.41
N SER A 28 -2.91 -3.98 -17.29
CA SER A 28 -1.79 -3.35 -17.97
C SER A 28 -2.25 -2.72 -19.29
N LYS A 29 -1.75 -1.51 -19.60
CA LYS A 29 -1.97 -0.89 -20.92
C LYS A 29 -1.06 -1.47 -22.01
N SER A 30 0.00 -2.17 -21.61
CA SER A 30 0.99 -2.76 -22.53
C SER A 30 0.67 -4.21 -22.90
N LEU A 31 -0.34 -4.81 -22.27
CA LEU A 31 -0.73 -6.20 -22.46
C LEU A 31 -2.13 -6.23 -23.11
N GLY A 32 -2.30 -7.08 -24.12
CA GLY A 32 -3.59 -7.44 -24.71
C GLY A 32 -4.50 -8.22 -23.75
N GLY A 33 -5.76 -8.42 -24.15
CA GLY A 33 -6.78 -8.98 -23.25
C GLY A 33 -6.49 -10.40 -22.75
N GLU A 34 -5.91 -11.26 -23.59
CA GLU A 34 -5.62 -12.66 -23.21
C GLU A 34 -4.43 -12.77 -22.26
N GLU A 35 -3.36 -12.04 -22.53
CA GLU A 35 -2.15 -11.98 -21.70
C GLU A 35 -2.42 -11.30 -20.35
N ASP A 36 -3.25 -10.25 -20.33
CA ASP A 36 -3.71 -9.59 -19.11
C ASP A 36 -4.62 -10.52 -18.28
N LEU A 37 -5.49 -11.29 -18.94
CA LEU A 37 -6.34 -12.29 -18.27
C LEU A 37 -5.51 -13.45 -17.71
N LYS A 38 -4.47 -13.89 -18.43
CA LYS A 38 -3.56 -14.94 -17.95
C LYS A 38 -2.74 -14.47 -16.74
N LEU A 39 -2.33 -13.21 -16.72
CA LEU A 39 -1.53 -12.64 -15.63
C LEU A 39 -2.37 -12.32 -14.39
N PHE A 40 -3.53 -11.68 -14.56
CA PHE A 40 -4.36 -11.23 -13.44
C PHE A 40 -5.46 -12.22 -13.07
N GLY A 41 -5.79 -13.18 -13.94
CA GLY A 41 -6.75 -14.24 -13.69
C GLY A 41 -8.09 -13.69 -13.17
N LYS A 42 -8.51 -14.16 -11.99
CA LYS A 42 -9.75 -13.74 -11.33
C LYS A 42 -9.76 -12.26 -10.91
N CYS A 43 -8.58 -11.65 -10.76
CA CYS A 43 -8.47 -10.24 -10.40
C CYS A 43 -8.73 -9.31 -11.59
N ASN A 44 -8.76 -9.82 -12.83
CA ASN A 44 -9.11 -9.07 -14.05
C ASN A 44 -10.63 -8.81 -14.19
N HIS A 45 -11.39 -8.84 -13.09
CA HIS A 45 -12.82 -8.61 -13.16
C HIS A 45 -13.11 -7.13 -13.26
N ASN A 46 -13.76 -6.73 -14.36
CA ASN A 46 -14.23 -5.37 -14.53
C ASN A 46 -15.48 -5.15 -13.69
N TYR A 47 -15.30 -4.72 -12.44
CA TYR A 47 -16.37 -4.19 -11.62
C TYR A 47 -16.78 -2.82 -12.18
N THR A 48 -17.47 -2.81 -13.31
CA THR A 48 -18.15 -1.61 -13.80
C THR A 48 -19.37 -1.42 -12.91
N PHE A 49 -19.28 -0.51 -11.93
CA PHE A 49 -20.47 -0.03 -11.22
C PHE A 49 -21.38 0.61 -12.26
N LYS A 50 -22.55 0.01 -12.47
CA LYS A 50 -23.61 0.51 -13.36
C LYS A 50 -24.63 1.28 -12.54
#